data_AF-A0A7X8XLK3-F1
#
_entry.id   AF-A0A7X8XLK3-F1
#
_cell.length_a   1.000
_cell.length_b   1.000
_cell.length_c   1.000
_cell.angle_alpha   90.00
_cell.angle_beta   90.00
_cell.angle_gamma   90.00
#
_symmetry.space_group_name_H-M   'P 1'
#
loop_
_entity.id
_entity.type
_entity.pdbx_description
1 polymer ?
#
loop_
_entity_poly.entity_id
_entity_poly.type
_entity_poly.pdbx_seq_one_letter_code
_entity_poly.pdbx_strand_id
1 'polypeptide(L)'
;MHRLRAWMTLTLTALLTAGALAASDISVTVDGRELTFDQPPLMQDGRVLVPLRGIFEALGAEVQWEAASRTVRARSQKSQMVLPLGSRTATVDGRAVDLDVPASVVGGRTVVPLRFVAEALGARVLWEGAARKVIIASTGSSPTDSPASVGVGELPLLGDFDASLDLPRIQVGNQAGLLKILDRARQKVDYFRTLDDRTSAPVTSEQRMAIWGALGVPADAVPHLGRQLMADYPRRPKLPSLALLGVVGSESPETLGAELSQDLQDFAVACFQSEKDNVVRRQALLATALMSEGSPRTTEAVLKLFETEQNLWVTFPVQMYFQYHAQEIRELPEAQSIRSRIAAVPSLYTEPILAYLGPGEGLRGRQGTGLSPLIRNLAGYGLTGLPSGLAEKTTLRQLSLAGNRISELGGVEALTGLRALDLSQNRFRSFPAAALHLNELRELNLAGNLLEELPEDLSPLGSLKILDLRDNRLTRIPPALTRLQGLEVLDLTGNPLLPGQIQDLRRALPTTHVLF
;
A
#
# COMPACT_ATOMS: atom_id res chain seq x y z
N MET A 1 64.41 16.20 48.71
CA MET A 1 64.76 15.80 47.33
C MET A 1 63.70 14.83 46.84
N HIS A 2 62.96 15.25 45.80
CA HIS A 2 62.12 14.53 44.82
C HIS A 2 61.65 13.10 45.14
N ARG A 3 60.37 12.73 44.94
CA ARG A 3 59.75 12.67 43.60
C ARG A 3 58.23 12.86 43.65
N LEU A 4 57.76 13.77 42.80
CA LEU A 4 56.36 14.03 42.48
C LEU A 4 55.76 12.91 41.63
N ARG A 5 54.44 12.74 41.82
CA ARG A 5 53.50 12.02 40.97
C ARG A 5 53.59 12.49 39.52
N ALA A 6 53.76 11.57 38.58
CA ALA A 6 53.51 11.79 37.16
C ALA A 6 52.53 10.71 36.68
N TRP A 7 51.28 11.12 36.48
CA TRP A 7 50.29 10.32 35.76
C TRP A 7 50.63 10.41 34.27
N MET A 8 50.87 9.26 33.63
CA MET A 8 50.97 9.19 32.17
C MET A 8 49.59 9.46 31.57
N THR A 9 49.37 10.70 31.16
CA THR A 9 48.34 11.09 30.21
C THR A 9 48.67 10.47 28.86
N LEU A 10 47.94 9.41 28.48
CA LEU A 10 47.90 8.96 27.09
C LEU A 10 47.08 10.01 26.32
N THR A 11 47.75 10.98 25.72
CA THR A 11 47.15 11.92 24.78
C THR A 11 46.76 11.15 23.54
N LEU A 12 45.52 10.66 23.51
CA LEU A 12 44.86 10.31 22.25
C LEU A 12 44.62 11.63 21.53
N THR A 13 45.51 11.99 20.61
CA THR A 13 45.21 12.97 19.56
C THR A 13 44.05 12.41 18.76
N ALA A 14 42.84 12.70 19.22
CA ALA A 14 41.68 12.67 18.36
C ALA A 14 42.02 13.61 17.21
N LEU A 15 42.23 13.05 16.01
CA LEU A 15 42.03 13.81 14.80
C LEU A 15 40.61 14.39 14.95
N LEU A 16 40.52 15.68 15.23
CA LEU A 16 39.37 16.48 14.87
C LEU A 16 39.27 16.36 13.35
N THR A 17 38.63 15.30 12.88
CA THR A 17 37.85 15.43 11.67
C THR A 17 36.81 16.48 12.02
N ALA A 18 37.09 17.72 11.64
CA ALA A 18 36.04 18.69 11.41
C ALA A 18 35.04 17.93 10.53
N GLY A 19 33.95 17.46 11.14
CA GLY A 19 32.86 16.86 10.42
C GLY A 19 32.39 17.96 9.49
N ALA A 20 32.83 17.91 8.24
CA ALA A 20 32.20 18.66 7.19
C ALA A 20 30.73 18.26 7.30
N LEU A 21 29.89 19.22 7.70
CA LEU A 21 28.45 19.11 7.52
C LEU A 21 28.30 18.68 6.08
N ALA A 22 27.90 17.43 5.86
CA ALA A 22 27.64 16.94 4.53
C ALA A 22 26.59 17.91 3.96
N ALA A 23 27.00 18.69 2.96
CA ALA A 23 26.07 19.53 2.23
C ALA A 23 24.99 18.57 1.73
N SER A 24 23.74 18.83 2.08
CA SER A 24 22.69 18.03 1.49
C SER A 24 22.52 18.48 0.05
N ASP A 25 22.33 17.51 -0.85
CA ASP A 25 21.94 17.83 -2.23
C ASP A 25 20.47 18.29 -2.31
N ILE A 26 19.87 18.74 -1.19
CA ILE A 26 18.47 19.15 -1.12
C ILE A 26 18.38 20.67 -1.10
N SER A 27 17.95 21.26 -2.22
CA SER A 27 17.69 22.70 -2.32
C SER A 27 16.26 23.03 -1.92
N VAL A 28 16.02 24.24 -1.39
CA VAL A 28 14.67 24.72 -1.04
C VAL A 28 14.44 26.06 -1.70
N THR A 29 13.32 26.23 -2.39
CA THR A 29 12.86 27.52 -2.89
C THR A 29 11.55 27.92 -2.22
N VAL A 30 11.45 29.17 -1.78
CA VAL A 30 10.20 29.80 -1.30
C VAL A 30 9.85 30.94 -2.26
N ASP A 31 8.66 30.89 -2.86
CA ASP A 31 8.17 31.87 -3.84
C ASP A 31 9.17 32.14 -4.98
N GLY A 32 9.79 31.05 -5.48
CA GLY A 32 10.78 31.10 -6.56
C GLY A 32 12.19 31.52 -6.12
N ARG A 33 12.40 31.92 -4.86
CA ARG A 33 13.72 32.29 -4.32
C ARG A 33 14.36 31.11 -3.60
N GLU A 34 15.58 30.76 -3.99
CA GLU A 34 16.34 29.69 -3.33
C GLU A 34 16.84 30.15 -1.94
N LEU A 35 16.62 29.30 -0.94
CA LEU A 35 17.03 29.52 0.44
C LEU A 35 18.28 28.72 0.76
N THR A 36 19.24 29.40 1.41
CA THR A 36 20.43 28.78 1.98
C THR A 36 20.28 28.62 3.47
N PHE A 37 20.68 27.47 4.01
CA PHE A 37 20.61 27.17 5.43
C PHE A 37 22.00 26.85 5.98
N ASP A 38 22.26 27.27 7.21
CA ASP A 38 23.45 26.88 7.97
C ASP A 38 23.41 25.41 8.38
N GLN A 39 22.21 24.89 8.65
CA GLN A 39 21.92 23.45 8.69
C GLN A 39 21.13 23.07 7.42
N PRO A 40 21.70 22.32 6.46
CA PRO A 40 20.98 21.95 5.25
C PRO A 40 19.80 20.98 5.56
N PRO A 41 18.75 20.95 4.72
CA PRO A 41 17.69 19.95 4.80
C PRO A 41 18.24 18.54 4.68
N LEU A 42 17.58 17.53 5.23
CA LEU A 42 18.12 16.17 5.24
C LEU A 42 17.05 15.11 5.01
N MET A 43 17.46 13.98 4.44
CA MET A 43 16.60 12.82 4.26
C MET A 43 16.80 11.87 5.43
N GLN A 44 15.74 11.61 6.20
CA GLN A 44 15.77 10.65 7.30
C GLN A 44 14.54 9.75 7.20
N ASP A 45 14.75 8.43 7.16
CA ASP A 45 13.69 7.42 7.05
C ASP A 45 12.71 7.67 5.89
N GLY A 46 13.24 8.12 4.74
CA GLY A 46 12.44 8.45 3.54
C GLY A 46 11.62 9.74 3.65
N ARG A 47 11.85 10.55 4.69
CA ARG A 47 11.21 11.86 4.88
C ARG A 47 12.24 12.97 4.71
N VAL A 48 11.84 14.02 3.99
CA VAL A 48 12.60 15.26 3.94
C VAL A 48 12.32 16.06 5.21
N LEU A 49 13.35 16.25 6.02
CA LEU A 49 13.36 17.13 7.17
C LEU A 49 13.99 18.46 6.77
N VAL A 50 13.28 19.56 7.06
CA VAL A 50 13.70 20.91 6.69
C VAL A 50 13.92 21.79 7.93
N PRO A 51 14.86 22.75 7.88
CA PRO A 51 15.07 23.69 8.97
C PRO A 51 13.85 24.60 9.15
N LEU A 52 13.19 24.47 10.30
CA LEU A 52 11.91 25.13 10.57
C LEU A 52 12.05 26.66 10.48
N ARG A 53 13.03 27.21 11.20
CA ARG A 53 13.17 28.67 11.34
C ARG A 53 13.34 29.37 9.99
N GLY A 54 14.28 28.90 9.16
CA GLY A 54 14.60 29.56 7.88
C GLY A 54 13.41 29.56 6.90
N ILE A 55 12.61 28.50 6.89
CA ILE A 55 11.41 28.45 6.04
C ILE A 55 10.30 29.34 6.60
N PHE A 56 10.08 29.31 7.92
CA PHE A 56 9.02 30.09 8.56
C PHE A 56 9.29 31.60 8.45
N GLU A 57 10.53 32.03 8.65
CA GLU A 57 10.94 33.43 8.46
C GLU A 57 10.82 33.86 6.99
N ALA A 58 11.20 33.01 6.04
CA ALA A 58 11.02 33.29 4.60
C ALA A 58 9.55 33.41 4.19
N LEU A 59 8.64 32.74 4.90
CA LEU A 59 7.18 32.87 4.75
C LEU A 59 6.59 34.00 5.61
N GLY A 60 7.41 34.84 6.22
CA GLY A 60 6.98 36.02 6.98
C GLY A 60 6.46 35.74 8.39
N ALA A 61 6.84 34.60 8.99
CA ALA A 61 6.56 34.29 10.39
C ALA A 61 7.75 34.61 11.30
N GLU A 62 7.48 35.18 12.48
CA GLU A 62 8.46 35.34 13.55
C GLU A 62 8.59 34.03 14.34
N VAL A 63 9.81 33.56 14.57
CA VAL A 63 10.08 32.30 15.29
C VAL A 63 10.88 32.55 16.57
N GLN A 64 10.30 32.19 17.71
CA GLN A 64 10.89 32.34 19.04
C GLN A 64 11.17 30.97 19.69
N TRP A 65 12.27 30.89 20.43
CA TRP A 65 12.63 29.72 21.23
C TRP A 65 12.36 29.99 22.71
N GLU A 66 11.61 29.10 23.35
CA GLU A 66 11.33 29.16 24.77
C GLU A 66 12.17 28.10 25.51
N ALA A 67 13.24 28.54 26.18
CA ALA A 67 14.22 27.64 26.79
C ALA A 67 13.66 26.82 27.96
N ALA A 68 12.78 27.42 28.78
CA ALA A 68 12.22 26.78 29.96
C ALA A 68 11.31 25.58 29.61
N SER A 69 10.55 25.69 28.53
CA SER A 69 9.60 24.66 28.06
C SER A 69 10.12 23.85 26.88
N ARG A 70 11.36 24.10 26.43
CA ARG A 70 11.97 23.50 25.22
C ARG A 70 11.02 23.52 24.01
N THR A 71 10.40 24.66 23.76
CA THR A 71 9.33 24.81 22.77
C THR A 71 9.67 25.87 21.73
N VAL A 72 9.39 25.58 20.47
CA VAL A 72 9.43 26.56 19.38
C VAL A 72 8.05 27.18 19.22
N ARG A 73 7.97 28.51 19.22
CA ARG A 73 6.75 29.25 18.90
C ARG A 73 6.96 30.02 17.62
N ALA A 74 6.04 29.89 16.67
CA ALA A 74 6.07 30.67 15.44
C ALA A 74 4.77 31.45 15.27
N ARG A 75 4.86 32.71 14.83
CA ARG A 75 3.68 33.56 14.62
C ARG A 75 3.81 34.32 13.31
N SER A 76 2.82 34.16 12.43
CA SER A 76 2.64 34.99 11.24
C SER A 76 1.46 35.95 11.45
N GLN A 77 1.13 36.77 10.45
CA GLN A 77 -0.05 37.63 10.50
C GLN A 77 -1.38 36.86 10.55
N LYS A 78 -1.39 35.57 10.16
CA LYS A 78 -2.61 34.75 10.00
C LYS A 78 -2.65 33.49 10.87
N SER A 79 -1.49 33.04 11.39
CA SER A 79 -1.41 31.79 12.15
C SER A 79 -0.42 31.86 13.30
N GLN A 80 -0.70 31.11 14.37
CA GLN A 80 0.17 30.90 15.52
C GLN A 80 0.43 29.40 15.72
N MET A 81 1.69 29.04 15.87
CA MET A 81 2.14 27.67 16.06
C MET A 81 2.98 27.51 17.34
N VAL A 82 2.78 26.38 18.02
CA VAL A 82 3.53 25.95 19.20
C VAL A 82 3.99 24.50 18.99
N LEU A 83 5.29 24.26 19.01
CA LEU A 83 5.90 22.95 18.78
C LEU A 83 6.89 22.61 19.90
N PRO A 84 6.51 21.71 20.84
CA PRO A 84 7.42 21.17 21.84
C PRO A 84 8.47 20.25 21.20
N LEU A 85 9.73 20.38 21.59
CA LEU A 85 10.81 19.57 21.03
C LEU A 85 10.67 18.08 21.39
N GLY A 86 10.87 17.17 20.44
CA GLY A 86 10.70 15.73 20.62
C GLY A 86 9.24 15.25 20.60
N SER A 87 8.28 16.17 20.47
CA SER A 87 6.86 15.84 20.31
C SER A 87 6.56 15.42 18.86
N ARG A 88 5.60 14.49 18.72
CA ARG A 88 4.93 14.18 17.44
C ARG A 88 3.69 15.03 17.21
N THR A 89 3.38 15.95 18.12
CA THR A 89 2.19 16.79 18.02
C THR A 89 2.59 18.24 18.24
N ALA A 90 2.19 19.09 17.31
CA ALA A 90 2.25 20.55 17.41
C ALA A 90 0.85 21.12 17.56
N THR A 91 0.75 22.37 17.97
CA THR A 91 -0.51 23.11 17.97
C THR A 91 -0.42 24.26 16.96
N VAL A 92 -1.35 24.31 16.00
CA VAL A 92 -1.48 25.38 15.01
C VAL A 92 -2.88 25.97 15.16
N ASP A 93 -2.96 27.27 15.48
CA ASP A 93 -4.22 27.99 15.71
C ASP A 93 -5.17 27.28 16.70
N GLY A 94 -4.57 26.70 17.75
CA GLY A 94 -5.28 25.96 18.80
C GLY A 94 -5.67 24.52 18.43
N ARG A 95 -5.43 24.08 17.18
CA ARG A 95 -5.68 22.70 16.73
C ARG A 95 -4.42 21.85 16.83
N ALA A 96 -4.57 20.61 17.27
CA ALA A 96 -3.46 19.64 17.27
C ALA A 96 -3.17 19.16 15.85
N VAL A 97 -1.90 19.18 15.46
CA VAL A 97 -1.39 18.70 14.18
C VAL A 97 -0.32 17.65 14.45
N ASP A 98 -0.50 16.45 13.88
CA ASP A 98 0.42 15.34 14.08
C ASP A 98 1.54 15.33 13.04
N LEU A 99 2.75 15.06 13.54
CA LEU A 99 3.97 14.92 12.77
C LEU A 99 4.29 13.43 12.60
N ASP A 100 4.46 13.01 11.35
CA ASP A 100 4.90 11.65 11.01
C ASP A 100 6.24 11.28 11.62
N VAL A 101 7.10 12.26 11.87
CA VAL A 101 8.39 12.10 12.57
C VAL A 101 8.47 13.20 13.64
N PRO A 102 8.88 12.89 14.88
CA PRO A 102 9.00 13.90 15.93
C PRO A 102 9.91 15.05 15.51
N ALA A 103 9.59 16.27 15.93
CA ALA A 103 10.49 17.41 15.74
C ALA A 103 11.81 17.16 16.47
N SER A 104 12.93 17.27 15.76
CA SER A 104 14.26 16.91 16.27
C SER A 104 15.25 18.06 16.14
N VAL A 105 16.37 17.97 16.86
CA VAL A 105 17.47 18.94 16.76
C VAL A 105 18.63 18.27 16.04
N VAL A 106 19.03 18.85 14.92
CA VAL A 106 20.21 18.44 14.16
C VAL A 106 21.10 19.67 13.99
N GLY A 107 22.39 19.55 14.36
CA GLY A 107 23.34 20.68 14.28
C GLY A 107 22.94 21.91 15.12
N GLY A 108 22.16 21.74 16.19
CA GLY A 108 21.64 22.85 16.99
C GLY A 108 20.44 23.58 16.37
N ARG A 109 19.91 23.12 15.24
CA ARG A 109 18.72 23.67 14.58
C ARG A 109 17.54 22.70 14.69
N THR A 110 16.34 23.24 14.91
CA THR A 110 15.11 22.46 14.89
C THR A 110 14.74 22.11 13.46
N VAL A 111 14.62 20.82 13.16
CA VAL A 111 14.18 20.31 11.86
C VAL A 111 12.82 19.63 12.00
N VAL A 112 11.99 19.77 10.97
CA VAL A 112 10.62 19.23 10.94
C VAL A 112 10.31 18.59 9.59
N PRO A 113 9.36 17.63 9.53
CA PRO A 113 8.93 17.04 8.28
C PRO A 113 8.39 18.08 7.30
N LEU A 114 8.71 17.91 6.03
CA LEU A 114 8.29 18.83 4.98
C LEU A 114 6.77 19.05 4.92
N ARG A 115 5.98 18.00 5.17
CA ARG A 115 4.50 18.07 5.21
C ARG A 115 3.98 19.03 6.30
N PHE A 116 4.67 19.09 7.44
CA PHE A 116 4.24 19.90 8.57
C PHE A 116 4.35 21.40 8.25
N VAL A 117 5.33 21.79 7.42
CA VAL A 117 5.48 23.17 6.95
C VAL A 117 4.27 23.61 6.12
N ALA A 118 3.73 22.72 5.27
CA ALA A 118 2.56 23.00 4.45
C ALA A 118 1.32 23.25 5.31
N GLU A 119 1.10 22.37 6.30
CA GLU A 119 -0.06 22.40 7.19
C GLU A 119 -0.01 23.57 8.19
N ALA A 120 1.18 23.92 8.72
CA ALA A 120 1.32 24.91 9.78
C ALA A 120 1.22 26.37 9.33
N LEU A 121 1.44 26.66 8.04
CA LEU A 121 1.44 28.03 7.49
C LEU A 121 0.49 28.21 6.30
N GLY A 122 -0.23 27.16 5.89
CA GLY A 122 -1.12 27.20 4.73
C GLY A 122 -0.40 27.45 3.40
N ALA A 123 0.89 27.10 3.31
CA ALA A 123 1.70 27.23 2.11
C ALA A 123 1.64 25.95 1.27
N ARG A 124 1.67 26.08 -0.06
CA ARG A 124 1.74 24.91 -0.94
C ARG A 124 3.18 24.43 -1.00
N VAL A 125 3.42 23.18 -0.62
CA VAL A 125 4.76 22.59 -0.59
C VAL A 125 4.83 21.42 -1.58
N LEU A 126 5.85 21.42 -2.42
CA LEU A 126 6.11 20.41 -3.44
C LEU A 126 7.52 19.84 -3.24
N TRP A 127 7.67 18.54 -3.43
CA TRP A 127 8.96 17.86 -3.46
C TRP A 127 9.26 17.38 -4.87
N GLU A 128 10.38 17.81 -5.45
CA GLU A 128 10.90 17.40 -6.73
C GLU A 128 12.07 16.42 -6.54
N GLY A 129 11.77 15.13 -6.52
CA GLY A 129 12.73 14.09 -6.15
C GLY A 129 13.97 13.97 -7.07
N ALA A 130 13.85 14.26 -8.37
CA ALA A 130 14.95 14.15 -9.33
C ALA A 130 15.98 15.29 -9.19
N ALA A 131 15.50 16.51 -8.95
CA ALA A 131 16.35 17.67 -8.64
C ALA A 131 16.67 17.78 -7.15
N ARG A 132 16.13 16.85 -6.34
CA ARG A 132 16.14 16.89 -4.87
C ARG A 132 15.73 18.26 -4.32
N LYS A 133 14.70 18.87 -4.91
CA LYS A 133 14.32 20.26 -4.62
C LYS A 133 12.99 20.36 -3.91
N VAL A 134 12.93 21.15 -2.85
CA VAL A 134 11.69 21.54 -2.18
C VAL A 134 11.21 22.87 -2.74
N ILE A 135 9.96 22.95 -3.20
CA ILE A 135 9.37 24.20 -3.69
C ILE A 135 8.19 24.56 -2.78
N ILE A 136 8.22 25.76 -2.23
CA ILE A 136 7.22 26.29 -1.31
C ILE A 136 6.65 27.55 -1.94
N ALA A 137 5.32 27.64 -2.05
CA ALA A 137 4.65 28.83 -2.55
C ALA A 137 3.69 29.37 -1.47
N SER A 138 3.79 30.66 -1.17
CA SER A 138 2.81 31.37 -0.35
C SER A 138 1.50 31.50 -1.13
N THR A 139 0.37 31.44 -0.42
CA THR A 139 -0.95 31.58 -1.02
C THR A 139 -1.17 33.04 -1.45
N GLY A 140 -0.81 33.36 -2.70
CA GLY A 140 -1.02 34.69 -3.29
C GLY A 140 -0.18 35.07 -4.51
N SER A 141 0.78 34.25 -4.96
CA SER A 141 1.63 34.56 -6.13
C SER A 141 1.20 33.78 -7.38
N SER A 142 0.59 34.47 -8.36
CA SER A 142 0.31 33.95 -9.70
C SER A 142 1.59 33.96 -10.55
N PRO A 143 1.96 32.89 -11.27
CA PRO A 143 3.10 32.95 -12.17
C PRO A 143 2.65 33.34 -13.59
N THR A 144 2.79 34.61 -13.93
CA THR A 144 2.95 35.10 -15.31
C THR A 144 4.41 34.93 -15.72
N ASP A 145 4.67 34.05 -16.69
CA ASP A 145 5.41 34.33 -17.93
C ASP A 145 5.82 33.02 -18.61
N SER A 146 5.33 32.83 -19.83
CA SER A 146 5.83 31.83 -20.77
C SER A 146 7.01 32.40 -21.55
N PRO A 147 8.00 31.56 -21.92
CA PRO A 147 8.74 31.79 -23.15
C PRO A 147 8.62 30.62 -24.13
N ALA A 148 8.15 30.98 -25.32
CA ALA A 148 8.57 30.60 -26.66
C ALA A 148 8.93 29.14 -27.02
N SER A 149 8.27 28.71 -28.09
CA SER A 149 8.43 27.51 -28.90
C SER A 149 9.86 27.20 -29.37
N VAL A 150 10.24 25.92 -29.28
CA VAL A 150 11.06 25.22 -30.29
C VAL A 150 10.41 23.84 -30.50
N GLY A 151 9.97 23.57 -31.73
CA GLY A 151 9.32 22.30 -32.10
C GLY A 151 10.31 21.29 -32.66
N VAL A 152 10.14 20.02 -32.27
CA VAL A 152 10.16 18.82 -33.13
C VAL A 152 9.37 17.71 -32.41
N GLY A 153 8.31 17.18 -33.04
CA GLY A 153 7.68 15.88 -32.71
C GLY A 153 6.46 15.93 -31.77
N GLU A 154 5.26 15.91 -32.35
CA GLU A 154 3.95 15.99 -31.69
C GLU A 154 3.69 14.92 -30.62
N LEU A 155 3.14 15.36 -29.48
CA LEU A 155 1.86 14.86 -28.95
C LEU A 155 1.19 16.02 -28.18
N PRO A 156 -0.06 16.42 -28.51
CA PRO A 156 -0.78 17.41 -27.74
C PRO A 156 -1.23 16.78 -26.42
N LEU A 157 -0.80 17.32 -25.28
CA LEU A 157 -1.12 16.75 -23.96
C LEU A 157 -2.23 17.51 -23.24
N LEU A 158 -3.36 17.60 -23.94
CA LEU A 158 -4.70 17.77 -23.39
C LEU A 158 -5.60 16.92 -24.30
N GLY A 159 -5.87 15.68 -23.93
CA GLY A 159 -6.65 14.76 -24.74
C GLY A 159 -7.49 13.83 -23.88
N ASP A 160 -8.71 13.58 -24.33
CA ASP A 160 -9.65 12.61 -23.76
C ASP A 160 -9.01 11.23 -23.58
N PHE A 161 -9.59 10.41 -22.69
CA PHE A 161 -9.14 9.04 -22.50
C PHE A 161 -9.30 8.22 -23.79
N ASP A 162 -8.19 7.67 -24.26
CA ASP A 162 -8.11 6.71 -25.36
C ASP A 162 -7.65 5.36 -24.81
N ALA A 163 -8.58 4.42 -24.72
CA ALA A 163 -8.33 3.06 -24.24
C ALA A 163 -7.16 2.35 -24.93
N SER A 164 -6.84 2.70 -26.18
CA SER A 164 -5.71 2.11 -26.91
C SER A 164 -4.35 2.62 -26.44
N LEU A 165 -4.30 3.85 -25.93
CA LEU A 165 -3.09 4.55 -25.50
C LEU A 165 -2.94 4.57 -23.96
N ASP A 166 -4.06 4.63 -23.23
CA ASP A 166 -4.06 4.78 -21.76
C ASP A 166 -3.98 3.44 -21.03
N LEU A 167 -4.70 2.40 -21.46
CA LEU A 167 -4.68 1.11 -20.77
C LEU A 167 -3.29 0.47 -20.71
N PRO A 168 -2.42 0.55 -21.75
CA PRO A 168 -1.04 0.07 -21.67
C PRO A 168 -0.17 0.83 -20.66
N ARG A 169 -0.56 2.04 -20.27
CA ARG A 169 0.15 2.89 -19.29
C ARG A 169 -0.26 2.62 -17.85
N ILE A 170 -1.25 1.76 -17.65
CA ILE A 170 -1.76 1.39 -16.33
C ILE A 170 -1.19 0.02 -15.97
N GLN A 171 -0.44 -0.02 -14.88
CA GLN A 171 0.00 -1.27 -14.26
C GLN A 171 -0.84 -1.52 -13.02
N VAL A 172 -1.44 -2.70 -12.94
CA VAL A 172 -2.30 -3.11 -11.84
C VAL A 172 -1.52 -4.05 -10.93
N GLY A 173 -1.35 -3.64 -9.67
CA GLY A 173 -0.79 -4.50 -8.62
C GLY A 173 -1.83 -5.45 -8.03
N ASN A 174 -1.34 -6.52 -7.38
CA ASN A 174 -2.17 -7.61 -6.86
C ASN A 174 -2.75 -7.37 -5.45
N GLN A 175 -2.08 -6.55 -4.62
CA GLN A 175 -2.73 -5.90 -3.47
C GLN A 175 -3.69 -4.90 -4.07
N ALA A 176 -4.92 -5.35 -4.33
CA ALA A 176 -6.11 -4.55 -4.17
C ALA A 176 -5.95 -3.13 -4.77
N GLY A 177 -5.63 -3.07 -6.06
CA GLY A 177 -5.79 -1.82 -6.78
C GLY A 177 -4.72 -0.76 -6.54
N LEU A 178 -3.45 -1.16 -6.40
CA LEU A 178 -2.38 -0.27 -6.78
C LEU A 178 -2.44 -0.01 -8.30
N LEU A 179 -2.90 1.17 -8.69
CA LEU A 179 -2.83 1.69 -10.05
C LEU A 179 -1.55 2.50 -10.17
N LYS A 180 -0.59 2.01 -10.97
CA LYS A 180 0.50 2.85 -11.45
C LYS A 180 0.10 3.41 -12.79
N ILE A 181 0.07 4.73 -12.91
CA ILE A 181 -0.37 5.43 -14.11
C ILE A 181 0.77 6.31 -14.58
N LEU A 182 1.30 6.07 -15.78
CA LEU A 182 2.25 7.00 -16.39
C LEU A 182 1.48 8.24 -16.86
N ASP A 183 1.42 9.34 -16.12
CA ASP A 183 0.74 10.59 -16.50
C ASP A 183 1.33 11.14 -17.83
N ARG A 184 0.46 11.41 -18.82
CA ARG A 184 0.91 11.89 -20.13
C ARG A 184 1.55 13.27 -20.01
N ALA A 185 0.87 14.21 -19.37
CA ALA A 185 1.24 15.62 -19.27
C ALA A 185 2.57 15.80 -18.53
N ARG A 186 2.81 15.00 -17.50
CA ARG A 186 3.97 15.13 -16.61
C ARG A 186 5.12 14.20 -16.97
N GLN A 187 4.88 13.18 -17.80
CA GLN A 187 5.84 12.10 -18.08
C GLN A 187 6.37 11.45 -16.78
N LYS A 188 5.48 11.25 -15.80
CA LYS A 188 5.79 10.69 -14.47
C LYS A 188 4.84 9.56 -14.11
N VAL A 189 5.29 8.61 -13.30
CA VAL A 189 4.45 7.53 -12.78
C VAL A 189 3.80 7.97 -11.48
N ASP A 190 2.48 8.05 -11.48
CA ASP A 190 1.65 8.25 -10.29
C ASP A 190 1.21 6.89 -9.73
N TYR A 191 1.06 6.82 -8.40
CA TYR A 191 0.74 5.60 -7.67
C TYR A 191 -0.52 5.82 -6.84
N PHE A 192 -1.58 5.08 -7.12
CA PHE A 192 -2.85 5.18 -6.40
C PHE A 192 -3.19 3.84 -5.78
N ARG A 193 -3.46 3.80 -4.48
CA ARG A 193 -4.02 2.62 -3.82
C ARG A 193 -5.54 2.72 -3.85
N THR A 194 -6.20 1.73 -4.44
CA THR A 194 -7.67 1.73 -4.53
C THR A 194 -8.35 0.81 -3.53
N LEU A 195 -7.63 -0.16 -2.96
CA LEU A 195 -8.07 -1.00 -1.85
C LEU A 195 -6.82 -1.35 -1.01
N ASP A 196 -6.85 -1.36 0.32
CA ASP A 196 -5.70 -1.80 1.16
C ASP A 196 -6.09 -3.00 2.03
N ASP A 197 -5.07 -3.74 2.44
CA ASP A 197 -5.08 -5.17 2.73
C ASP A 197 -5.65 -5.61 4.07
N ARG A 198 -6.44 -4.76 4.75
CA ARG A 198 -7.25 -5.13 5.93
C ARG A 198 -7.97 -3.95 6.60
N THR A 199 -7.56 -2.71 6.37
CA THR A 199 -7.95 -1.57 7.25
C THR A 199 -8.33 -0.27 6.56
N SER A 200 -8.25 -0.15 5.23
CA SER A 200 -8.57 1.12 4.54
C SER A 200 -9.98 1.12 3.95
N ALA A 201 -10.60 2.30 3.94
CA ALA A 201 -11.89 2.57 3.31
C ALA A 201 -11.86 2.42 1.76
N PRO A 202 -13.02 2.36 1.07
CA PRO A 202 -13.11 2.48 -0.39
C PRO A 202 -12.38 3.74 -0.91
N VAL A 203 -12.04 3.75 -2.22
CA VAL A 203 -11.35 4.89 -2.86
C VAL A 203 -12.08 6.20 -2.51
N THR A 204 -11.36 7.10 -1.86
CA THR A 204 -11.91 8.42 -1.49
C THR A 204 -12.17 9.28 -2.72
N SER A 205 -13.09 10.24 -2.63
CA SER A 205 -13.34 11.18 -3.73
C SER A 205 -12.07 11.93 -4.18
N GLU A 206 -11.18 12.28 -3.24
CA GLU A 206 -9.88 12.90 -3.55
C GLU A 206 -8.99 11.97 -4.38
N GLN A 207 -8.90 10.69 -4.01
CA GLN A 207 -8.15 9.70 -4.77
C GLN A 207 -8.75 9.47 -6.16
N ARG A 208 -10.08 9.41 -6.31
CA ARG A 208 -10.72 9.30 -7.62
C ARG A 208 -10.41 10.49 -8.51
N MET A 209 -10.56 11.71 -7.98
CA MET A 209 -10.21 12.94 -8.70
C MET A 209 -8.74 12.96 -9.13
N ALA A 210 -7.83 12.46 -8.29
CA ALA A 210 -6.42 12.37 -8.64
C ALA A 210 -6.14 11.33 -9.74
N ILE A 211 -6.81 10.17 -9.70
CA ILE A 211 -6.75 9.15 -10.76
C ILE A 211 -7.26 9.72 -12.09
N TRP A 212 -8.44 10.35 -12.06
CA TRP A 212 -9.03 10.99 -13.25
C TRP A 212 -8.16 12.11 -13.80
N GLY A 213 -7.58 12.93 -12.92
CA GLY A 213 -6.61 13.96 -13.31
C GLY A 213 -5.35 13.39 -13.99
N ALA A 214 -4.78 12.31 -13.48
CA ALA A 214 -3.61 11.66 -14.09
C ALA A 214 -3.92 11.00 -15.45
N LEU A 215 -5.18 10.60 -15.66
CA LEU A 215 -5.68 10.05 -16.92
C LEU A 215 -6.19 11.12 -17.90
N GLY A 216 -6.31 12.38 -17.46
CA GLY A 216 -6.93 13.43 -18.27
C GLY A 216 -8.43 13.25 -18.48
N VAL A 217 -9.11 12.50 -17.60
CA VAL A 217 -10.56 12.24 -17.68
C VAL A 217 -11.29 13.33 -16.90
N PRO A 218 -12.12 14.16 -17.54
CA PRO A 218 -12.98 15.10 -16.81
C PRO A 218 -14.14 14.35 -16.14
N ALA A 219 -14.65 14.88 -15.02
CA ALA A 219 -15.62 14.19 -14.17
C ALA A 219 -16.93 13.82 -14.90
N ASP A 220 -17.37 14.66 -15.84
CA ASP A 220 -18.55 14.45 -16.67
C ASP A 220 -18.36 13.36 -17.76
N ALA A 221 -17.11 13.01 -18.08
CA ALA A 221 -16.79 11.92 -19.02
C ALA A 221 -16.71 10.54 -18.34
N VAL A 222 -16.69 10.46 -17.00
CA VAL A 222 -16.55 9.19 -16.26
C VAL A 222 -17.66 8.18 -16.61
N PRO A 223 -18.95 8.56 -16.72
CA PRO A 223 -20.00 7.63 -17.15
C PRO A 223 -19.79 7.10 -18.57
N HIS A 224 -19.26 7.92 -19.49
CA HIS A 224 -18.94 7.48 -20.85
C HIS A 224 -17.79 6.48 -20.85
N LEU A 225 -16.73 6.76 -20.07
CA LEU A 225 -15.61 5.86 -19.88
C LEU A 225 -16.05 4.48 -19.37
N GLY A 226 -16.95 4.42 -18.39
CA GLY A 226 -17.51 3.16 -17.88
C GLY A 226 -18.13 2.30 -18.97
N ARG A 227 -18.98 2.89 -19.82
CA ARG A 227 -19.60 2.19 -20.96
C ARG A 227 -18.55 1.72 -21.98
N GLN A 228 -17.57 2.57 -22.27
CA GLN A 228 -16.50 2.23 -23.21
C GLN A 228 -15.63 1.07 -22.70
N LEU A 229 -15.26 1.07 -21.41
CA LEU A 229 -14.47 -0.01 -20.81
C LEU A 229 -15.18 -1.37 -20.92
N MET A 230 -16.50 -1.41 -20.70
CA MET A 230 -17.30 -2.63 -20.86
C MET A 230 -17.38 -3.08 -22.33
N ALA A 231 -17.64 -2.15 -23.25
CA ALA A 231 -17.76 -2.46 -24.67
C ALA A 231 -16.45 -2.96 -25.30
N ASP A 232 -15.33 -2.33 -24.93
CA ASP A 232 -14.01 -2.65 -25.47
C ASP A 232 -13.33 -3.83 -24.79
N TYR A 233 -13.82 -4.28 -23.62
CA TYR A 233 -13.18 -5.30 -22.79
C TYR A 233 -12.66 -6.55 -23.54
N PRO A 234 -13.42 -7.16 -24.48
CA PRO A 234 -12.95 -8.35 -25.20
C PRO A 234 -11.68 -8.12 -26.05
N ARG A 235 -11.34 -6.86 -26.35
CA ARG A 235 -10.25 -6.47 -27.27
C ARG A 235 -9.13 -5.69 -26.58
N ARG A 236 -9.19 -5.51 -25.26
CA ARG A 236 -8.27 -4.65 -24.49
C ARG A 236 -7.56 -5.42 -23.37
N PRO A 237 -6.48 -4.85 -22.79
CA PRO A 237 -5.84 -5.42 -21.60
C PRO A 237 -6.84 -5.57 -20.45
N LYS A 238 -7.17 -6.81 -20.09
CA LYS A 238 -8.25 -7.12 -19.13
C LYS A 238 -8.02 -6.53 -17.74
N LEU A 239 -6.81 -6.66 -17.19
CA LEU A 239 -6.50 -6.23 -15.82
C LEU A 239 -6.63 -4.71 -15.64
N PRO A 240 -5.99 -3.86 -16.48
CA PRO A 240 -6.22 -2.42 -16.45
C PRO A 240 -7.69 -2.02 -16.63
N SER A 241 -8.40 -2.67 -17.56
CA SER A 241 -9.81 -2.38 -17.80
C SER A 241 -10.67 -2.63 -16.56
N LEU A 242 -10.52 -3.79 -15.93
CA LEU A 242 -11.28 -4.13 -14.72
C LEU A 242 -10.90 -3.25 -13.53
N ALA A 243 -9.62 -2.93 -13.38
CA ALA A 243 -9.17 -2.06 -12.31
C ALA A 243 -9.77 -0.65 -12.43
N LEU A 244 -9.75 -0.06 -13.64
CA LEU A 244 -10.44 1.21 -13.90
C LEU A 244 -11.95 1.11 -13.75
N LEU A 245 -12.55 0.01 -14.21
CA LEU A 245 -13.99 -0.21 -14.10
C LEU A 245 -14.45 -0.22 -12.63
N GLY A 246 -13.64 -0.77 -11.72
CA GLY A 246 -13.87 -0.66 -10.28
C GLY A 246 -13.82 0.79 -9.78
N VAL A 247 -12.84 1.60 -10.25
CA VAL A 247 -12.77 3.03 -9.87
C VAL A 247 -13.95 3.82 -10.43
N VAL A 248 -14.37 3.56 -11.66
CA VAL A 248 -15.59 4.16 -12.23
C VAL A 248 -16.81 3.78 -11.40
N GLY A 249 -17.00 2.50 -11.11
CA GLY A 249 -18.12 2.00 -10.31
C GLY A 249 -18.10 2.41 -8.83
N SER A 250 -17.01 3.00 -8.36
CA SER A 250 -16.93 3.60 -7.01
C SER A 250 -17.42 5.05 -6.96
N GLU A 251 -17.75 5.65 -8.11
CA GLU A 251 -18.51 6.90 -8.13
C GLU A 251 -19.94 6.70 -7.64
N SER A 252 -20.54 7.76 -7.11
CA SER A 252 -21.86 7.68 -6.52
C SER A 252 -22.96 7.45 -7.58
N PRO A 253 -24.11 6.86 -7.21
CA PRO A 253 -25.24 6.71 -8.11
C PRO A 253 -25.76 8.02 -8.70
N GLU A 254 -25.58 9.15 -8.01
CA GLU A 254 -25.92 10.47 -8.54
C GLU A 254 -25.03 10.88 -9.71
N THR A 255 -23.78 10.38 -9.73
CA THR A 255 -22.81 10.66 -10.79
C THR A 255 -22.98 9.73 -11.98
N LEU A 256 -23.22 8.44 -11.73
CA LEU A 256 -23.30 7.42 -12.79
C LEU A 256 -24.72 7.22 -13.34
N GLY A 257 -25.73 7.46 -12.51
CA GLY A 257 -27.09 6.97 -12.71
C GLY A 257 -27.25 5.51 -12.26
N ALA A 258 -28.45 5.15 -11.81
CA ALA A 258 -28.75 3.82 -11.27
C ALA A 258 -28.56 2.70 -12.31
N GLU A 259 -28.95 2.94 -13.57
CA GLU A 259 -28.82 1.97 -14.67
C GLU A 259 -27.36 1.62 -14.93
N LEU A 260 -26.49 2.63 -15.13
CA LEU A 260 -25.07 2.39 -15.38
C LEU A 260 -24.37 1.76 -14.17
N SER A 261 -24.74 2.16 -12.95
CA SER A 261 -24.19 1.57 -11.73
C SER A 261 -24.48 0.07 -11.66
N GLN A 262 -25.70 -0.35 -12.03
CA GLN A 262 -26.07 -1.75 -12.11
C GLN A 262 -25.36 -2.48 -13.25
N ASP A 263 -25.25 -1.87 -14.44
CA ASP A 263 -24.55 -2.45 -15.59
C ASP A 263 -23.08 -2.76 -15.27
N LEU A 264 -22.39 -1.84 -14.59
CA LEU A 264 -21.00 -2.03 -14.17
C LEU A 264 -20.86 -3.21 -13.20
N GLN A 265 -21.77 -3.33 -12.22
CA GLN A 265 -21.80 -4.46 -11.30
C GLN A 265 -22.05 -5.78 -12.02
N ASP A 266 -23.09 -5.84 -12.86
CA ASP A 266 -23.44 -7.02 -13.64
C ASP A 266 -22.29 -7.46 -14.55
N PHE A 267 -21.59 -6.50 -15.15
CA PHE A 267 -20.43 -6.76 -15.98
C PHE A 267 -19.25 -7.34 -15.19
N ALA A 268 -18.90 -6.74 -14.04
CA ALA A 268 -17.84 -7.26 -13.17
C ALA A 268 -18.17 -8.67 -12.65
N VAL A 269 -19.45 -8.92 -12.31
CA VAL A 269 -19.97 -10.24 -11.94
C VAL A 269 -19.80 -11.25 -13.07
N ALA A 270 -20.22 -10.90 -14.29
CA ALA A 270 -20.05 -11.76 -15.45
C ALA A 270 -18.56 -12.08 -15.70
N CYS A 271 -17.66 -11.12 -15.49
CA CYS A 271 -16.22 -11.33 -15.65
C CYS A 271 -15.68 -12.37 -14.66
N PHE A 272 -15.92 -12.25 -13.35
CA PHE A 272 -15.36 -13.23 -12.41
C PHE A 272 -16.01 -14.63 -12.50
N GLN A 273 -17.22 -14.72 -13.08
CA GLN A 273 -17.92 -15.98 -13.32
C GLN A 273 -17.49 -16.69 -14.61
N SER A 274 -17.15 -15.94 -15.67
CA SER A 274 -16.90 -16.51 -17.00
C SER A 274 -15.42 -16.56 -17.41
N GLU A 275 -14.57 -15.72 -16.82
CA GLU A 275 -13.15 -15.71 -17.12
C GLU A 275 -12.47 -17.00 -16.65
N LYS A 276 -11.56 -17.53 -17.46
CA LYS A 276 -10.78 -18.74 -17.13
C LYS A 276 -9.52 -18.43 -16.34
N ASP A 277 -9.01 -17.21 -16.47
CA ASP A 277 -7.79 -16.75 -15.81
C ASP A 277 -8.11 -16.30 -14.39
N ASN A 278 -7.53 -16.97 -13.40
CA ASN A 278 -7.75 -16.66 -11.99
C ASN A 278 -7.29 -15.25 -11.60
N VAL A 279 -6.28 -14.70 -12.28
CA VAL A 279 -5.82 -13.32 -12.07
C VAL A 279 -6.89 -12.33 -12.51
N VAL A 280 -7.50 -12.58 -13.67
CA VAL A 280 -8.57 -11.75 -14.20
C VAL A 280 -9.83 -11.88 -13.32
N ARG A 281 -10.19 -13.10 -12.91
CA ARG A 281 -11.31 -13.35 -11.98
C ARG A 281 -11.12 -12.60 -10.66
N ARG A 282 -9.93 -12.69 -10.06
CA ARG A 282 -9.57 -11.96 -8.84
C ARG A 282 -9.68 -10.46 -9.05
N GLN A 283 -9.18 -9.92 -10.16
CA GLN A 283 -9.26 -8.48 -10.45
C GLN A 283 -10.71 -8.01 -10.65
N ALA A 284 -11.56 -8.82 -11.28
CA ALA A 284 -12.98 -8.53 -11.42
C ALA A 284 -13.68 -8.49 -10.04
N LEU A 285 -13.36 -9.41 -9.13
CA LEU A 285 -13.88 -9.38 -7.76
C LEU A 285 -13.40 -8.16 -6.96
N LEU A 286 -12.14 -7.78 -7.13
CA LEU A 286 -11.61 -6.54 -6.54
C LEU A 286 -12.36 -5.32 -7.08
N ALA A 287 -12.63 -5.29 -8.39
CA ALA A 287 -13.43 -4.23 -8.99
C ALA A 287 -14.84 -4.18 -8.40
N THR A 288 -15.50 -5.33 -8.24
CA THR A 288 -16.81 -5.44 -7.59
C THR A 288 -16.79 -4.94 -6.14
N ALA A 289 -15.78 -5.34 -5.36
CA ALA A 289 -15.63 -4.88 -3.97
C ALA A 289 -15.37 -3.38 -3.84
N LEU A 290 -14.92 -2.72 -4.91
CA LEU A 290 -14.65 -1.29 -4.92
C LEU A 290 -15.89 -0.43 -5.23
N MET A 291 -16.93 -1.03 -5.82
CA MET A 291 -18.10 -0.27 -6.28
C MET A 291 -18.88 0.34 -5.11
N SER A 292 -19.58 1.45 -5.37
CA SER A 292 -20.19 2.26 -4.31
C SER A 292 -21.34 1.57 -3.56
N GLU A 293 -22.05 0.66 -4.21
CA GLU A 293 -23.22 -0.03 -3.64
C GLU A 293 -23.15 -1.54 -3.93
N GLY A 294 -23.44 -2.34 -2.92
CA GLY A 294 -23.58 -3.79 -3.03
C GLY A 294 -25.02 -4.15 -3.32
N SER A 295 -25.34 -4.56 -4.56
CA SER A 295 -26.70 -5.04 -4.84
C SER A 295 -26.95 -6.43 -4.24
N PRO A 296 -28.21 -6.82 -3.95
CA PRO A 296 -28.55 -8.18 -3.53
C PRO A 296 -28.08 -9.24 -4.54
N ARG A 297 -28.15 -8.90 -5.83
CA ARG A 297 -27.73 -9.77 -6.94
C ARG A 297 -26.21 -9.97 -6.95
N THR A 298 -25.45 -8.90 -6.77
CA THR A 298 -23.99 -8.93 -6.66
C THR A 298 -23.57 -9.73 -5.44
N THR A 299 -24.22 -9.50 -4.30
CA THR A 299 -23.97 -10.23 -3.05
C THR A 299 -24.20 -11.73 -3.21
N GLU A 300 -25.29 -12.14 -3.86
CA GLU A 300 -25.56 -13.54 -4.15
C GLU A 300 -24.49 -14.16 -5.07
N ALA A 301 -24.01 -13.43 -6.08
CA ALA A 301 -22.97 -13.90 -6.98
C ALA A 301 -21.62 -14.10 -6.26
N VAL A 302 -21.23 -13.15 -5.40
CA VAL A 302 -20.02 -13.22 -4.58
C VAL A 302 -20.12 -14.37 -3.57
N LEU A 303 -21.29 -14.56 -2.95
CA LEU A 303 -21.55 -15.67 -2.02
C LEU A 303 -21.42 -17.03 -2.70
N LYS A 304 -22.03 -17.22 -3.88
CA LYS A 304 -21.90 -18.48 -4.65
C LYS A 304 -20.46 -18.79 -5.03
N LEU A 305 -19.68 -17.77 -5.38
CA LEU A 305 -18.25 -17.95 -5.62
C LEU A 305 -17.56 -18.42 -4.33
N PHE A 306 -17.82 -17.79 -3.19
CA PHE A 306 -17.21 -18.17 -1.92
C PHE A 306 -17.53 -19.60 -1.50
N GLU A 307 -18.74 -20.07 -1.79
CA GLU A 307 -19.18 -21.44 -1.51
C GLU A 307 -18.47 -22.50 -2.35
N THR A 308 -17.97 -22.14 -3.54
CA THR A 308 -17.48 -23.09 -4.54
C THR A 308 -15.98 -23.01 -4.78
N GLU A 309 -15.38 -21.84 -4.59
CA GLU A 309 -13.97 -21.59 -4.87
C GLU A 309 -13.09 -21.91 -3.64
N GLN A 310 -12.08 -22.77 -3.85
CA GLN A 310 -11.17 -23.19 -2.79
C GLN A 310 -9.84 -22.43 -2.82
N ASN A 311 -9.55 -21.73 -3.91
CA ASN A 311 -8.35 -20.92 -4.05
C ASN A 311 -8.44 -19.68 -3.16
N LEU A 312 -7.60 -19.59 -2.13
CA LEU A 312 -7.68 -18.50 -1.14
C LEU A 312 -7.16 -17.18 -1.71
N TRP A 313 -6.29 -17.25 -2.70
CA TRP A 313 -5.90 -16.08 -3.46
C TRP A 313 -7.06 -15.56 -4.32
N VAL A 314 -7.87 -16.39 -4.97
CA VAL A 314 -9.06 -15.90 -5.69
C VAL A 314 -10.15 -15.40 -4.75
N THR A 315 -10.31 -16.01 -3.57
CA THR A 315 -11.37 -15.66 -2.62
C THR A 315 -11.00 -14.55 -1.62
N PHE A 316 -9.75 -14.09 -1.56
CA PHE A 316 -9.39 -12.94 -0.72
C PHE A 316 -10.27 -11.68 -0.94
N PRO A 317 -10.58 -11.27 -2.19
CA PRO A 317 -11.47 -10.14 -2.42
C PRO A 317 -12.91 -10.34 -1.92
N VAL A 318 -13.35 -11.59 -1.70
CA VAL A 318 -14.66 -11.87 -1.10
C VAL A 318 -14.74 -11.27 0.29
N GLN A 319 -13.67 -11.40 1.09
CA GLN A 319 -13.61 -10.76 2.41
C GLN A 319 -13.78 -9.25 2.30
N MET A 320 -13.10 -8.63 1.34
CA MET A 320 -13.15 -7.17 1.12
C MET A 320 -14.57 -6.73 0.72
N TYR A 321 -15.21 -7.47 -0.20
CA TYR A 321 -16.58 -7.19 -0.60
C TYR A 321 -17.53 -7.19 0.61
N PHE A 322 -17.53 -8.27 1.41
CA PHE A 322 -18.41 -8.35 2.58
C PHE A 322 -18.04 -7.35 3.68
N GLN A 323 -16.77 -6.95 3.79
CA GLN A 323 -16.34 -5.92 4.70
C GLN A 323 -16.90 -4.55 4.30
N TYR A 324 -16.84 -4.21 3.01
CA TYR A 324 -17.21 -2.88 2.52
C TYR A 324 -18.72 -2.72 2.40
N HIS A 325 -19.41 -3.78 1.99
CA HIS A 325 -20.88 -3.80 1.86
C HIS A 325 -21.57 -4.35 3.12
N ALA A 326 -20.86 -4.46 4.24
CA ALA A 326 -21.38 -5.08 5.46
C ALA A 326 -22.69 -4.44 5.95
N GLN A 327 -22.78 -3.11 5.90
CA GLN A 327 -23.97 -2.39 6.35
C GLN A 327 -25.18 -2.73 5.47
N GLU A 328 -25.04 -2.56 4.15
CA GLU A 328 -26.08 -2.85 3.16
C GLU A 328 -26.55 -4.31 3.26
N ILE A 329 -25.60 -5.25 3.38
CA ILE A 329 -25.90 -6.68 3.47
C ILE A 329 -26.66 -7.01 4.75
N ARG A 330 -26.38 -6.36 5.88
CA ARG A 330 -27.11 -6.57 7.14
C ARG A 330 -28.56 -6.07 7.07
N GLU A 331 -28.84 -5.10 6.19
CA GLU A 331 -30.17 -4.53 5.99
C GLU A 331 -31.04 -5.37 5.02
N LEU A 332 -30.44 -6.35 4.31
CA LEU A 332 -31.17 -7.24 3.41
C LEU A 332 -32.12 -8.18 4.16
N PRO A 333 -33.32 -8.48 3.63
CA PRO A 333 -34.23 -9.49 4.18
C PRO A 333 -33.56 -10.88 4.35
N GLU A 334 -32.63 -11.22 3.46
CA GLU A 334 -31.91 -12.49 3.44
C GLU A 334 -30.61 -12.50 4.28
N ALA A 335 -30.29 -11.44 5.03
CA ALA A 335 -29.03 -11.31 5.78
C ALA A 335 -28.69 -12.54 6.64
N GLN A 336 -29.68 -13.11 7.32
CA GLN A 336 -29.50 -14.30 8.16
C GLN A 336 -29.19 -15.57 7.33
N SER A 337 -29.77 -15.68 6.14
CA SER A 337 -29.48 -16.77 5.19
C SER A 337 -28.05 -16.65 4.66
N ILE A 338 -27.65 -15.46 4.21
CA ILE A 338 -26.28 -15.13 3.77
C ILE A 338 -25.27 -15.51 4.86
N ARG A 339 -25.51 -15.08 6.10
CA ARG A 339 -24.65 -15.39 7.24
C ARG A 339 -24.54 -16.89 7.50
N SER A 340 -25.64 -17.63 7.40
CA SER A 340 -25.66 -19.08 7.62
C SER A 340 -24.89 -19.84 6.54
N ARG A 341 -25.00 -19.40 5.28
CA ARG A 341 -24.25 -19.93 4.14
C ARG A 341 -22.76 -19.69 4.26
N ILE A 342 -22.36 -18.46 4.61
CA ILE A 342 -20.94 -18.12 4.89
C ILE A 342 -20.37 -19.01 5.99
N ALA A 343 -21.11 -19.23 7.08
CA ALA A 343 -20.67 -20.07 8.18
C ALA A 343 -20.44 -21.54 7.79
N ALA A 344 -21.05 -22.02 6.71
CA ALA A 344 -20.86 -23.37 6.19
C ALA A 344 -19.60 -23.51 5.32
N VAL A 345 -18.99 -22.40 4.89
CA VAL A 345 -17.80 -22.42 4.03
C VAL A 345 -16.54 -22.67 4.87
N PRO A 346 -15.75 -23.71 4.60
CA PRO A 346 -14.47 -23.93 5.26
C PRO A 346 -13.37 -23.08 4.61
N SER A 347 -13.26 -21.81 5.00
CA SER A 347 -12.24 -20.87 4.52
C SER A 347 -11.61 -20.04 5.64
N LEU A 348 -10.35 -19.60 5.46
CA LEU A 348 -9.68 -18.63 6.34
C LEU A 348 -10.44 -17.31 6.49
N TYR A 349 -11.27 -16.96 5.49
CA TYR A 349 -12.02 -15.71 5.45
C TYR A 349 -13.41 -15.81 6.09
N THR A 350 -13.87 -17.02 6.43
CA THR A 350 -15.23 -17.24 6.98
C THR A 350 -15.47 -16.45 8.27
N GLU A 351 -14.60 -16.60 9.28
CA GLU A 351 -14.76 -15.86 10.53
C GLU A 351 -14.60 -14.35 10.36
N PRO A 352 -13.57 -13.83 9.65
CA PRO A 352 -13.49 -12.41 9.32
C PRO A 352 -14.77 -11.85 8.69
N ILE A 353 -15.32 -12.53 7.68
CA ILE A 353 -16.56 -12.12 7.01
C ILE A 353 -17.73 -12.10 8.02
N LEU A 354 -17.90 -13.16 8.80
CA LEU A 354 -18.97 -13.23 9.80
C LEU A 354 -18.86 -12.16 10.88
N ALA A 355 -17.65 -11.74 11.24
CA ALA A 355 -17.41 -10.64 12.16
C ALA A 355 -17.92 -9.31 11.57
N TYR A 356 -17.71 -9.08 10.27
CA TYR A 356 -18.31 -7.93 9.57
C TYR A 356 -19.82 -8.04 9.45
N LEU A 357 -20.42 -9.24 9.38
CA LEU A 357 -21.88 -9.38 9.27
C LEU A 357 -22.62 -9.51 10.61
N GLY A 358 -21.92 -9.54 11.74
CA GLY A 358 -22.51 -9.66 13.09
C GLY A 358 -22.84 -8.31 13.75
N PRO A 359 -23.59 -8.31 14.88
CA PRO A 359 -23.69 -7.13 15.74
C PRO A 359 -22.28 -6.81 16.25
N GLY A 360 -21.81 -5.59 16.02
CA GLY A 360 -20.40 -5.17 16.06
C GLY A 360 -19.70 -5.26 17.42
N GLU A 361 -19.52 -6.46 17.95
CA GLU A 361 -18.50 -6.76 18.95
C GLU A 361 -17.30 -7.33 18.22
N GLY A 362 -16.15 -6.65 18.36
CA GLY A 362 -14.88 -7.09 17.78
C GLY A 362 -14.51 -8.51 18.17
N LEU A 363 -13.43 -9.01 17.57
CA LEU A 363 -12.85 -10.36 17.71
C LEU A 363 -12.48 -10.80 19.15
N ARG A 364 -13.05 -10.20 20.20
CA ARG A 364 -12.89 -10.59 21.59
C ARG A 364 -14.06 -11.46 22.03
N GLY A 365 -13.85 -12.77 21.91
CA GLY A 365 -14.53 -13.73 22.78
C GLY A 365 -15.85 -14.26 22.26
N ARG A 366 -15.81 -15.11 21.23
CA ARG A 366 -16.74 -16.23 21.15
C ARG A 366 -16.00 -17.53 21.44
N GLN A 367 -16.00 -17.90 22.72
CA GLN A 367 -15.80 -19.29 23.13
C GLN A 367 -17.01 -20.09 22.62
N GLY A 368 -16.77 -20.98 21.66
CA GLY A 368 -17.65 -22.12 21.36
C GLY A 368 -18.78 -21.88 20.36
N THR A 369 -18.49 -21.95 19.05
CA THR A 369 -19.35 -22.63 18.06
C THR A 369 -18.50 -23.09 16.86
N GLY A 370 -18.27 -24.40 16.73
CA GLY A 370 -18.16 -25.08 15.42
C GLY A 370 -17.00 -24.74 14.47
N LEU A 371 -15.80 -24.39 14.94
CA LEU A 371 -14.68 -24.19 14.03
C LEU A 371 -14.20 -25.50 13.41
N SER A 372 -14.16 -25.54 12.07
CA SER A 372 -13.53 -26.63 11.33
C SER A 372 -12.16 -26.95 11.95
N PRO A 373 -11.87 -28.21 12.33
CA PRO A 373 -10.55 -28.56 12.85
C PRO A 373 -9.44 -28.36 11.82
N LEU A 374 -9.79 -28.15 10.55
CA LEU A 374 -8.88 -27.98 9.43
C LEU A 374 -8.39 -26.53 9.26
N ILE A 375 -9.00 -25.54 9.92
CA ILE A 375 -8.74 -24.13 9.65
C ILE A 375 -8.50 -23.36 10.94
N ARG A 376 -7.43 -22.58 10.98
CA ARG A 376 -7.13 -21.68 12.10
C ARG A 376 -6.69 -20.32 11.58
N ASN A 377 -7.43 -19.29 11.96
CA ASN A 377 -7.08 -17.90 11.70
C ASN A 377 -6.57 -17.26 13.01
N LEU A 378 -5.28 -16.96 13.05
CA LEU A 378 -4.58 -16.35 14.18
C LEU A 378 -3.95 -15.01 13.75
N ALA A 379 -4.60 -14.31 12.81
CA ALA A 379 -4.13 -13.02 12.35
C ALA A 379 -4.29 -11.92 13.40
N GLY A 380 -3.32 -11.01 13.51
CA GLY A 380 -3.45 -9.78 14.31
C GLY A 380 -3.34 -9.94 15.83
N TYR A 381 -2.94 -11.11 16.35
CA TYR A 381 -2.82 -11.35 17.80
C TYR A 381 -1.50 -10.84 18.40
N GLY A 382 -0.60 -10.28 17.59
CA GLY A 382 0.71 -9.81 18.04
C GLY A 382 1.66 -10.94 18.40
N LEU A 383 1.45 -12.14 17.85
CA LEU A 383 2.27 -13.33 18.09
C LEU A 383 3.72 -13.10 17.64
N THR A 384 4.68 -13.67 18.38
CA THR A 384 6.10 -13.67 18.00
C THR A 384 6.58 -15.01 17.45
N GLY A 385 5.72 -16.03 17.48
CA GLY A 385 5.97 -17.37 16.96
C GLY A 385 4.68 -18.20 16.95
N LEU A 386 4.82 -19.50 16.68
CA LEU A 386 3.70 -20.43 16.67
C LEU A 386 3.19 -20.68 18.12
N PRO A 387 1.88 -20.59 18.40
CA PRO A 387 1.36 -20.89 19.73
C PRO A 387 1.58 -22.35 20.16
N SER A 388 1.85 -22.57 21.45
CA SER A 388 2.01 -23.90 22.03
C SER A 388 0.81 -24.81 21.75
N GLY A 389 1.07 -26.07 21.41
CA GLY A 389 0.04 -27.08 21.09
C GLY A 389 -0.60 -26.95 19.71
N LEU A 390 -0.31 -25.89 18.94
CA LEU A 390 -0.79 -25.80 17.55
C LEU A 390 -0.10 -26.82 16.64
N ALA A 391 1.18 -27.10 16.87
CA ALA A 391 1.96 -28.13 16.16
C ALA A 391 1.35 -29.54 16.28
N GLU A 392 0.58 -29.82 17.34
CA GLU A 392 -0.11 -31.10 17.54
C GLU A 392 -1.38 -31.25 16.68
N LYS A 393 -1.84 -30.16 16.06
CA LYS A 393 -3.04 -30.15 15.19
C LYS A 393 -2.68 -30.57 13.77
N THR A 394 -2.18 -31.80 13.61
CA THR A 394 -1.72 -32.35 12.32
C THR A 394 -2.81 -32.46 11.25
N THR A 395 -4.09 -32.31 11.63
CA THR A 395 -5.24 -32.25 10.71
C THR A 395 -5.39 -30.89 10.04
N LEU A 396 -4.65 -29.86 10.46
CA LEU A 396 -4.78 -28.51 9.95
C LEU A 396 -4.41 -28.43 8.46
N ARG A 397 -5.26 -27.76 7.69
CA ARG A 397 -5.11 -27.56 6.23
C ARG A 397 -4.89 -26.10 5.87
N GLN A 398 -5.44 -25.16 6.64
CA GLN A 398 -5.27 -23.73 6.41
C GLN A 398 -4.90 -23.03 7.72
N LEU A 399 -3.84 -22.22 7.66
CA LEU A 399 -3.35 -21.44 8.79
C LEU A 399 -3.06 -20.00 8.36
N SER A 400 -3.70 -19.03 9.00
CA SER A 400 -3.27 -17.63 8.90
C SER A 400 -2.60 -17.21 10.20
N LEU A 401 -1.41 -16.65 10.07
CA LEU A 401 -0.63 -15.96 11.09
C LEU A 401 -0.33 -14.52 10.63
N ALA A 402 -1.16 -13.97 9.75
CA ALA A 402 -0.94 -12.64 9.17
C ALA A 402 -1.00 -11.51 10.20
N GLY A 403 -0.30 -10.40 9.94
CA GLY A 403 -0.40 -9.20 10.80
C GLY A 403 0.12 -9.42 12.22
N ASN A 404 1.09 -10.31 12.41
CA ASN A 404 1.71 -10.59 13.70
C ASN A 404 3.12 -9.96 13.77
N ARG A 405 3.94 -10.40 14.73
CA ARG A 405 5.31 -9.90 14.97
C ARG A 405 6.33 -11.01 14.81
N ILE A 406 6.02 -12.02 13.99
CA ILE A 406 6.85 -13.21 13.81
C ILE A 406 8.04 -12.86 12.93
N SER A 407 9.25 -13.15 13.40
CA SER A 407 10.49 -13.01 12.64
C SER A 407 11.11 -14.36 12.26
N GLU A 408 10.77 -15.42 12.98
CA GLU A 408 11.21 -16.79 12.76
C GLU A 408 10.02 -17.73 12.98
N LEU A 409 9.94 -18.80 12.19
CA LEU A 409 8.84 -19.75 12.24
C LEU A 409 9.37 -21.15 12.51
N GLY A 410 9.08 -21.67 13.69
CA GLY A 410 9.37 -23.07 14.08
C GLY A 410 8.10 -23.78 14.55
N GLY A 411 8.13 -25.11 14.55
CA GLY A 411 7.00 -25.98 14.88
C GLY A 411 5.93 -26.12 13.80
N VAL A 412 5.96 -25.27 12.76
CA VAL A 412 5.00 -25.35 11.64
C VAL A 412 5.27 -26.59 10.78
N GLU A 413 6.52 -27.06 10.73
CA GLU A 413 6.96 -28.25 10.01
C GLU A 413 6.24 -29.54 10.45
N ALA A 414 5.65 -29.55 11.66
CA ALA A 414 4.81 -30.65 12.14
C ALA A 414 3.43 -30.70 11.45
N LEU A 415 2.98 -29.61 10.83
CA LEU A 415 1.70 -29.48 10.16
C LEU A 415 1.80 -29.98 8.70
N THR A 416 2.22 -31.22 8.50
CA THR A 416 2.55 -31.77 7.17
C THR A 416 1.37 -31.77 6.18
N GLY A 417 0.14 -31.75 6.68
CA GLY A 417 -1.07 -31.63 5.88
C GLY A 417 -1.45 -30.21 5.46
N LEU A 418 -0.66 -29.19 5.84
CA LEU A 418 -1.00 -27.80 5.56
C LEU A 418 -0.93 -27.51 4.06
N ARG A 419 -2.02 -26.93 3.53
CA ARG A 419 -2.18 -26.59 2.10
C ARG A 419 -2.13 -25.10 1.85
N ALA A 420 -2.51 -24.29 2.84
CA ALA A 420 -2.41 -22.85 2.76
C ALA A 420 -1.82 -22.26 4.04
N LEU A 421 -0.84 -21.39 3.86
CA LEU A 421 -0.14 -20.71 4.95
C LEU A 421 -0.03 -19.22 4.62
N ASP A 422 -0.68 -18.39 5.44
CA ASP A 422 -0.61 -16.94 5.34
C ASP A 422 0.26 -16.37 6.46
N LEU A 423 1.44 -15.87 6.09
CA LEU A 423 2.45 -15.23 6.93
C LEU A 423 2.63 -13.75 6.57
N SER A 424 1.68 -13.16 5.84
CA SER A 424 1.75 -11.77 5.41
C SER A 424 1.83 -10.79 6.58
N GLN A 425 2.39 -9.60 6.36
CA GLN A 425 2.45 -8.52 7.35
C GLN A 425 3.12 -8.97 8.67
N ASN A 426 4.28 -9.61 8.57
CA ASN A 426 5.11 -10.04 9.70
C ASN A 426 6.49 -9.35 9.65
N ARG A 427 7.53 -9.94 10.24
CA ARG A 427 8.87 -9.37 10.35
C ARG A 427 9.96 -10.30 9.81
N PHE A 428 9.61 -11.20 8.90
CA PHE A 428 10.57 -12.13 8.29
C PHE A 428 11.60 -11.35 7.46
N ARG A 429 12.88 -11.47 7.80
CA ARG A 429 14.01 -10.94 7.00
C ARG A 429 14.59 -11.97 6.03
N SER A 430 14.43 -13.25 6.38
CA SER A 430 14.81 -14.40 5.58
C SER A 430 13.58 -15.31 5.39
N PHE A 431 13.59 -16.11 4.34
CA PHE A 431 12.53 -17.07 4.10
C PHE A 431 12.36 -18.03 5.30
N PRO A 432 11.12 -18.34 5.74
CA PRO A 432 10.90 -19.23 6.87
C PRO A 432 11.24 -20.67 6.48
N ALA A 433 12.46 -21.13 6.78
CA ALA A 433 12.95 -22.46 6.38
C ALA A 433 12.04 -23.62 6.81
N ALA A 434 11.33 -23.50 7.93
CA ALA A 434 10.36 -24.50 8.35
C ALA A 434 9.23 -24.74 7.33
N ALA A 435 8.84 -23.72 6.56
CA ALA A 435 7.84 -23.86 5.51
C ALA A 435 8.29 -24.80 4.37
N LEU A 436 9.60 -25.00 4.17
CA LEU A 436 10.14 -25.94 3.18
C LEU A 436 9.78 -27.40 3.48
N HIS A 437 9.37 -27.73 4.70
CA HIS A 437 8.95 -29.08 5.07
C HIS A 437 7.47 -29.37 4.77
N LEU A 438 6.73 -28.36 4.28
CA LEU A 438 5.30 -28.45 4.00
C LEU A 438 5.05 -28.90 2.55
N ASN A 439 5.30 -30.17 2.27
CA ASN A 439 5.26 -30.72 0.91
C ASN A 439 3.86 -30.68 0.25
N GLU A 440 2.79 -30.59 1.06
CA GLU A 440 1.41 -30.43 0.57
C GLU A 440 1.01 -28.94 0.36
N LEU A 441 1.91 -28.00 0.65
CA LEU A 441 1.60 -26.57 0.58
C LEU A 441 1.35 -26.15 -0.86
N ARG A 442 0.17 -25.54 -1.09
CA ARG A 442 -0.28 -25.03 -2.39
C ARG A 442 -0.27 -23.51 -2.42
N GLU A 443 -0.51 -22.86 -1.30
CA GLU A 443 -0.57 -21.41 -1.21
C GLU A 443 0.30 -20.92 -0.06
N LEU A 444 1.27 -20.05 -0.37
CA LEU A 444 2.14 -19.41 0.60
C LEU A 444 2.11 -17.90 0.40
N ASN A 445 1.63 -17.19 1.40
CA ASN A 445 1.62 -15.73 1.41
C ASN A 445 2.66 -15.18 2.38
N LEU A 446 3.64 -14.45 1.85
CA LEU A 446 4.73 -13.78 2.57
C LEU A 446 4.76 -12.27 2.28
N ALA A 447 3.65 -11.73 1.76
CA ALA A 447 3.50 -10.31 1.45
C ALA A 447 3.80 -9.39 2.64
N GLY A 448 4.34 -8.20 2.40
CA GLY A 448 4.51 -7.17 3.44
C GLY A 448 5.46 -7.61 4.55
N ASN A 449 6.53 -8.30 4.20
CA ASN A 449 7.61 -8.69 5.12
C ASN A 449 8.89 -7.90 4.78
N LEU A 450 10.03 -8.33 5.30
CA LEU A 450 11.33 -7.70 5.11
C LEU A 450 12.30 -8.63 4.39
N LEU A 451 11.79 -9.56 3.56
CA LEU A 451 12.63 -10.57 2.90
C LEU A 451 13.63 -9.91 1.97
N GLU A 452 14.92 -10.11 2.23
CA GLU A 452 16.02 -9.60 1.41
C GLU A 452 16.45 -10.61 0.35
N GLU A 453 16.27 -11.90 0.65
CA GLU A 453 16.57 -13.01 -0.25
C GLU A 453 15.64 -14.20 -0.04
N LEU A 454 15.64 -15.07 -1.05
CA LEU A 454 14.98 -16.37 -1.07
C LEU A 454 16.05 -17.48 -1.03
N PRO A 455 15.73 -18.67 -0.50
CA PRO A 455 16.70 -19.75 -0.38
C PRO A 455 17.14 -20.27 -1.76
N GLU A 456 18.35 -20.83 -1.82
CA GLU A 456 18.91 -21.42 -3.04
C GLU A 456 18.20 -22.69 -3.49
N ASP A 457 17.36 -23.28 -2.63
CA ASP A 457 16.50 -24.40 -2.96
C ASP A 457 15.06 -24.18 -2.46
N LEU A 458 14.13 -24.17 -3.41
CA LEU A 458 12.69 -24.14 -3.17
C LEU A 458 12.01 -25.43 -3.69
N SER A 459 12.79 -26.41 -4.18
CA SER A 459 12.25 -27.65 -4.73
C SER A 459 11.36 -28.46 -3.77
N PRO A 460 11.52 -28.41 -2.43
CA PRO A 460 10.56 -29.04 -1.51
C PRO A 460 9.12 -28.52 -1.63
N LEU A 461 8.94 -27.27 -2.09
CA LEU A 461 7.64 -26.66 -2.34
C LEU A 461 7.07 -27.02 -3.73
N GLY A 462 7.32 -28.23 -4.23
CA GLY A 462 6.91 -28.66 -5.56
C GLY A 462 5.39 -28.66 -5.81
N SER A 463 4.58 -28.70 -4.75
CA SER A 463 3.12 -28.60 -4.82
C SER A 463 2.59 -27.17 -4.88
N LEU A 464 3.46 -26.17 -4.74
CA LEU A 464 3.08 -24.77 -4.60
C LEU A 464 2.48 -24.24 -5.91
N LYS A 465 1.29 -23.66 -5.79
CA LYS A 465 0.52 -23.04 -6.87
C LYS A 465 0.57 -21.53 -6.82
N ILE A 466 0.60 -20.97 -5.61
CA ILE A 466 0.56 -19.53 -5.39
C ILE A 466 1.65 -19.16 -4.40
N LEU A 467 2.53 -18.27 -4.83
CA LEU A 467 3.57 -17.67 -4.00
C LEU A 467 3.43 -16.15 -4.06
N ASP A 468 3.06 -15.56 -2.94
CA ASP A 468 2.93 -14.12 -2.80
C ASP A 468 4.11 -13.58 -1.98
N LEU A 469 4.96 -12.78 -2.64
CA LEU A 469 6.18 -12.17 -2.10
C LEU A 469 6.15 -10.65 -2.24
N ARG A 470 4.97 -10.05 -2.49
CA ARG A 470 4.86 -8.60 -2.69
C ARG A 470 5.32 -7.80 -1.47
N ASP A 471 5.70 -6.55 -1.70
CA ASP A 471 6.10 -5.60 -0.66
C ASP A 471 7.17 -6.19 0.29
N ASN A 472 8.22 -6.74 -0.30
CA ASN A 472 9.42 -7.21 0.39
C ASN A 472 10.64 -6.40 -0.08
N ARG A 473 11.86 -6.87 0.21
CA ARG A 473 13.12 -6.20 -0.10
C ARG A 473 13.99 -7.02 -1.06
N LEU A 474 13.38 -7.87 -1.87
CA LEU A 474 14.10 -8.74 -2.79
C LEU A 474 14.79 -7.93 -3.87
N THR A 475 16.12 -8.03 -3.95
CA THR A 475 16.94 -7.41 -5.00
C THR A 475 17.37 -8.40 -6.07
N ARG A 476 17.17 -9.71 -5.82
CA ARG A 476 17.50 -10.79 -6.74
C ARG A 476 16.49 -11.93 -6.71
N ILE A 477 16.34 -12.58 -7.85
CA ILE A 477 15.52 -13.79 -8.06
C ILE A 477 16.49 -14.98 -8.05
N PRO A 478 16.41 -15.94 -7.10
CA PRO A 478 17.26 -17.11 -7.15
C PRO A 478 16.84 -18.05 -8.29
N PRO A 479 17.79 -18.80 -8.89
CA PRO A 479 17.46 -19.85 -9.86
C PRO A 479 16.49 -20.91 -9.33
N ALA A 480 16.41 -21.10 -8.00
CA ALA A 480 15.44 -22.01 -7.38
C ALA A 480 13.98 -21.71 -7.74
N LEU A 481 13.60 -20.44 -7.94
CA LEU A 481 12.22 -20.10 -8.31
C LEU A 481 11.79 -20.75 -9.63
N THR A 482 12.72 -20.93 -10.58
CA THR A 482 12.40 -21.55 -11.88
C THR A 482 12.16 -23.06 -11.76
N ARG A 483 12.46 -23.68 -10.61
CA ARG A 483 12.18 -25.10 -10.35
C ARG A 483 10.74 -25.35 -9.91
N LEU A 484 10.00 -24.31 -9.54
CA LEU A 484 8.59 -24.40 -9.15
C LEU A 484 7.69 -24.48 -10.41
N GLN A 485 7.84 -25.54 -11.21
CA GLN A 485 7.11 -25.70 -12.48
C GLN A 485 5.58 -25.81 -12.31
N GLY A 486 5.11 -26.16 -11.12
CA GLY A 486 3.69 -26.21 -10.79
C GLY A 486 3.07 -24.86 -10.43
N LEU A 487 3.87 -23.79 -10.32
CA LEU A 487 3.45 -22.48 -9.85
C LEU A 487 2.55 -21.79 -10.89
N GLU A 488 1.37 -21.38 -10.47
CA GLU A 488 0.37 -20.71 -11.31
C GLU A 488 0.47 -19.20 -11.16
N VAL A 489 0.70 -18.71 -9.95
CA VAL A 489 0.81 -17.28 -9.65
C VAL A 489 2.05 -17.01 -8.80
N LEU A 490 2.87 -16.05 -9.24
CA LEU A 490 4.00 -15.52 -8.50
C LEU A 490 3.89 -13.99 -8.46
N ASP A 491 3.75 -13.43 -7.27
CA ASP A 491 3.68 -11.99 -7.10
C ASP A 491 4.94 -11.43 -6.45
N LEU A 492 5.61 -10.54 -7.19
CA LEU A 492 6.84 -9.86 -6.81
C LEU A 492 6.65 -8.33 -6.77
N THR A 493 5.42 -7.84 -6.90
CA THR A 493 5.09 -6.41 -6.91
C THR A 493 5.67 -5.73 -5.67
N GLY A 494 6.22 -4.51 -5.80
CA GLY A 494 6.74 -3.77 -4.65
C GLY A 494 8.11 -4.23 -4.15
N ASN A 495 8.81 -5.11 -4.88
CA ASN A 495 10.21 -5.43 -4.61
C ASN A 495 11.18 -4.63 -5.50
N PRO A 496 12.39 -4.29 -5.02
CA PRO A 496 13.42 -3.60 -5.79
C PRO A 496 14.16 -4.51 -6.80
N LEU A 497 13.41 -5.22 -7.65
CA LEU A 497 13.97 -6.10 -8.70
C LEU A 497 14.19 -5.34 -10.00
N LEU A 498 15.17 -5.79 -10.80
CA LEU A 498 15.45 -5.22 -12.11
C LEU A 498 14.50 -5.82 -13.17
N PRO A 499 14.00 -5.02 -14.14
CA PRO A 499 13.12 -5.52 -15.21
C PRO A 499 13.69 -6.72 -15.99
N GLY A 500 15.01 -6.77 -16.21
CA GLY A 500 15.67 -7.89 -16.88
C GLY A 500 15.49 -9.23 -16.16
N GLN A 501 15.58 -9.23 -14.81
CA GLN A 501 15.39 -10.44 -14.01
C GLN A 501 13.97 -10.99 -14.15
N ILE A 502 12.98 -10.11 -14.28
CA ILE A 502 11.57 -10.47 -14.45
C ILE A 502 11.32 -11.04 -15.85
N GLN A 503 11.97 -10.48 -16.87
CA GLN A 503 11.91 -11.03 -18.23
C GLN A 503 12.54 -12.43 -18.30
N ASP A 504 13.66 -12.64 -17.61
CA ASP A 504 14.31 -13.96 -17.52
C ASP A 504 13.41 -14.97 -16.80
N LEU A 505 12.80 -14.55 -15.69
CA LEU A 505 11.89 -15.38 -14.91
C LEU A 505 10.63 -15.76 -15.71
N ARG A 506 10.01 -14.80 -16.42
CA ARG A 506 8.85 -15.07 -17.29
C ARG A 506 9.17 -16.03 -18.43
N ARG A 507 10.40 -15.97 -18.97
CA ARG A 507 10.88 -16.95 -19.96
C ARG A 507 11.08 -18.33 -19.37
N ALA A 508 11.56 -18.41 -18.13
CA ALA A 508 11.78 -19.67 -17.43
C ALA A 508 10.48 -20.32 -16.91
N LEU A 509 9.46 -19.51 -16.64
CA LEU A 509 8.14 -19.92 -16.13
C LEU A 509 7.01 -19.40 -17.04
N PRO A 510 6.91 -19.89 -18.30
CA PRO A 510 5.99 -19.33 -19.29
C PRO A 510 4.50 -19.53 -18.96
N THR A 511 4.18 -20.50 -18.09
CA THR A 511 2.82 -20.80 -17.65
C THR A 511 2.45 -20.12 -16.34
N THR A 512 3.41 -19.47 -15.67
CA THR A 512 3.19 -18.79 -14.39
C THR A 512 2.86 -17.32 -14.63
N HIS A 513 1.80 -16.84 -13.98
CA HIS A 513 1.48 -15.43 -13.95
C HIS A 513 2.44 -14.71 -12.99
N VAL A 514 3.49 -14.12 -13.55
CA VAL A 514 4.47 -13.30 -12.81
C VAL A 514 4.01 -11.84 -12.77
N LEU A 515 3.53 -11.42 -11.60
CA LEU A 515 3.13 -10.04 -11.30
C LEU A 515 4.34 -9.27 -10.76
N PHE A 516 4.61 -8.11 -11.35
CA PHE A 516 5.75 -7.22 -11.05
C PHE A 516 5.38 -5.80 -11.42
#